data_AF-A0A7S4PMG4-F1
#
_entry.id   AF-A0A7S4PMG4-F1
#
_cell.length_a   1.000
_cell.length_b   1.000
_cell.length_c   1.000
_cell.angle_alpha   90.00
_cell.angle_beta   90.00
_cell.angle_gamma   90.00
#
_symmetry.space_group_name_H-M   'P 1'
#
loop_
_entity.id
_entity.type
_entity.pdbx_description
1 polymer ?
#
loop_
_entity_poly.entity_id
_entity_poly.type
_entity_poly.pdbx_seq_one_letter_code
_entity_poly.pdbx_strand_id
1 'polypeptide(L)'
;MEEVQEKFSGIDKELLGKCLSETRLGEKFEDDYEVMFHQLIQDVIFLGVGNLLDQLSNDCIEELCHRVKISVPKLKDEESRQSAQTVLEAEVMAGKGHDSFLKRLTTKQLKKICSEISIDSKQSNQHTIDQLGEEIVLLGIEAIFDTISLETLKSLGKFFKIKTTGGDKEALVERFLGQLFDLVPAEVVEQKRASSSLLNGDKEGEEESDEEE
;
A
#
# COMPACT_ATOMS: atom_id res chain seq x y z
N MET A 1 5.39 -1.38 -21.39
CA MET A 1 6.51 -0.52 -20.93
C MET A 1 6.49 0.84 -21.62
N GLU A 2 6.27 0.91 -22.94
CA GLU A 2 6.22 2.18 -23.69
C GLU A 2 5.14 3.19 -23.20
N GLU A 3 3.92 2.74 -22.88
CA GLU A 3 2.85 3.64 -22.39
C GLU A 3 3.12 4.25 -20.99
N VAL A 4 3.85 3.54 -20.12
CA VAL A 4 4.25 4.06 -18.80
C VAL A 4 5.37 5.07 -18.98
N GLN A 5 6.32 4.77 -19.86
CA GLN A 5 7.42 5.68 -20.18
C GLN A 5 6.89 6.99 -20.79
N GLU A 6 5.85 6.95 -21.63
CA GLU A 6 5.24 8.15 -22.23
C GLU A 6 4.49 9.00 -21.19
N LYS A 7 3.73 8.39 -20.27
CA LYS A 7 3.01 9.10 -19.19
C LYS A 7 3.93 9.71 -18.12
N PHE A 8 5.07 9.09 -17.86
CA PHE A 8 6.05 9.54 -16.86
C PHE A 8 7.25 10.27 -17.48
N SER A 9 7.35 10.36 -18.81
CA SER A 9 8.44 11.01 -19.58
C SER A 9 8.67 12.49 -19.22
N GLY A 10 7.71 13.12 -18.55
CA GLY A 10 7.80 14.51 -18.15
C GLY A 10 8.28 14.74 -16.71
N ILE A 11 8.38 13.71 -15.86
CA ILE A 11 8.95 13.92 -14.52
C ILE A 11 10.41 14.30 -14.73
N ASP A 12 10.76 15.53 -14.37
CA ASP A 12 12.14 15.98 -14.47
C ASP A 12 13.02 15.08 -13.60
N LYS A 13 14.16 14.66 -14.17
CA LYS A 13 15.20 13.89 -13.49
C LYS A 13 15.58 14.51 -12.14
N GLU A 14 15.61 15.84 -12.05
CA GLU A 14 15.88 16.56 -10.80
C GLU A 14 14.79 16.32 -9.75
N LEU A 15 13.52 16.29 -10.15
CA LEU A 15 12.39 16.03 -9.24
C LEU A 15 12.35 14.58 -8.79
N LEU A 16 12.63 13.63 -9.70
CA LEU A 16 12.74 12.21 -9.37
C LEU A 16 13.89 11.96 -8.38
N GLY A 17 15.06 12.57 -8.64
CA GLY A 17 16.20 12.51 -7.73
C GLY A 17 15.90 13.13 -6.36
N LYS A 18 15.17 14.26 -6.32
CA LYS A 18 14.75 14.87 -5.05
C LYS A 18 13.84 13.92 -4.25
N CYS A 19 12.88 13.27 -4.91
CA CYS A 19 12.02 12.28 -4.24
C CYS A 19 12.85 11.14 -3.64
N LEU A 20 13.74 10.53 -4.41
CA LEU A 20 14.62 9.44 -3.94
C LEU A 20 15.53 9.88 -2.79
N SER A 21 16.08 11.09 -2.87
CA SER A 21 16.94 11.62 -1.81
C SER A 21 16.20 11.74 -0.48
N GLU A 22 14.93 12.12 -0.51
CA GLU A 22 14.12 12.35 0.67
C GLU A 22 13.59 11.03 1.25
N THR A 23 13.28 10.04 0.40
CA THR A 23 12.80 8.72 0.83
C THR A 23 13.92 7.84 1.38
N ARG A 24 15.14 7.99 0.88
CA ARG A 24 16.32 7.22 1.30
C ARG A 24 17.28 7.99 2.22
N LEU A 25 16.79 9.03 2.90
CA LEU A 25 17.56 9.81 3.89
C LEU A 25 18.93 10.33 3.40
N GLY A 26 19.00 10.74 2.13
CA GLY A 26 20.20 11.37 1.55
C GLY A 26 21.21 10.41 0.92
N GLU A 27 20.85 9.15 0.67
CA GLU A 27 21.68 8.25 -0.12
C GLU A 27 21.93 8.78 -1.54
N LYS A 28 23.16 8.55 -2.04
CA LYS A 28 23.51 8.89 -3.42
C LYS A 28 22.87 7.87 -4.37
N PHE A 29 22.03 8.34 -5.27
CA PHE A 29 21.47 7.55 -6.38
C PHE A 29 22.25 7.81 -7.67
N GLU A 30 22.11 6.89 -8.61
CA GLU A 30 22.75 6.99 -9.92
C GLU A 30 22.08 8.09 -10.75
N ASP A 31 22.89 8.75 -11.59
CA ASP A 31 22.43 9.82 -12.48
C ASP A 31 21.63 9.30 -13.69
N ASP A 32 21.23 8.05 -13.70
CA ASP A 32 20.43 7.48 -14.79
C ASP A 32 18.94 7.51 -14.44
N TYR A 33 18.14 8.12 -15.30
CA TYR A 33 16.69 8.28 -15.08
C TYR A 33 15.97 6.94 -14.96
N GLU A 34 16.34 5.97 -15.81
CA GLU A 34 15.73 4.66 -15.81
C GLU A 34 16.06 3.93 -14.50
N VAL A 35 17.32 3.99 -14.05
CA VAL A 35 17.73 3.42 -12.75
C VAL A 35 16.97 4.07 -11.58
N MET A 36 16.88 5.39 -11.55
CA MET A 36 16.12 6.11 -10.51
C MET A 36 14.64 5.74 -10.49
N PHE A 37 14.03 5.63 -11.67
CA PHE A 37 12.61 5.27 -11.76
C PHE A 37 12.37 3.85 -11.26
N HIS A 38 13.24 2.91 -11.62
CA HIS A 38 13.21 1.54 -11.10
C HIS A 38 13.42 1.50 -9.59
N GLN A 39 14.34 2.31 -9.04
CA GLN A 39 14.55 2.43 -7.59
C GLN A 39 13.31 2.96 -6.88
N LEU A 40 12.63 3.97 -7.44
CA LEU A 40 11.40 4.49 -6.86
C LEU A 40 10.28 3.45 -6.85
N ILE A 41 10.12 2.68 -7.94
CA ILE A 41 9.15 1.57 -7.98
C ILE A 41 9.48 0.54 -6.91
N GLN A 42 10.76 0.18 -6.74
CA GLN A 42 11.18 -0.74 -5.69
C GLN A 42 10.88 -0.20 -4.30
N ASP A 43 11.11 1.09 -4.06
CA ASP A 43 10.80 1.74 -2.78
C ASP A 43 9.30 1.72 -2.49
N VAL A 44 8.45 1.99 -3.50
CA VAL A 44 6.99 1.88 -3.37
C VAL A 44 6.60 0.46 -2.97
N ILE A 45 7.11 -0.58 -3.65
CA ILE A 45 6.77 -1.96 -3.28
C ILE A 45 7.30 -2.31 -1.88
N PHE A 46 8.54 -1.91 -1.56
CA PHE A 46 9.15 -2.20 -0.27
C PHE A 46 8.34 -1.60 0.89
N LEU A 47 8.06 -0.30 0.83
CA LEU A 47 7.26 0.40 1.83
C LEU A 47 5.82 -0.13 1.90
N GLY A 48 5.24 -0.43 0.74
CA GLY A 48 3.91 -1.00 0.65
C GLY A 48 3.78 -2.36 1.33
N VAL A 49 4.79 -3.22 1.17
CA VAL A 49 4.84 -4.52 1.85
C VAL A 49 5.02 -4.32 3.36
N GLY A 50 5.92 -3.45 3.80
CA GLY A 50 6.11 -3.15 5.23
C GLY A 50 4.82 -2.68 5.89
N ASN A 51 4.17 -1.66 5.30
CA ASN A 51 2.90 -1.13 5.78
C ASN A 51 1.75 -2.15 5.75
N LEU A 52 1.74 -3.05 4.76
CA LEU A 52 0.78 -4.16 4.74
C LEU A 52 1.02 -5.09 5.94
N LEU A 53 2.27 -5.51 6.16
CA LEU A 53 2.62 -6.42 7.25
C LEU A 53 2.35 -5.80 8.63
N ASP A 54 2.50 -4.49 8.79
CA ASP A 54 2.16 -3.77 10.02
C ASP A 54 0.69 -3.88 10.40
N GLN A 55 -0.19 -3.96 9.42
CA GLN A 55 -1.64 -4.12 9.63
C GLN A 55 -2.04 -5.55 10.01
N LEU A 56 -1.15 -6.53 9.80
CA LEU A 56 -1.48 -7.94 10.02
C LEU A 56 -1.30 -8.36 11.48
N SER A 57 -2.13 -9.28 11.94
CA SER A 57 -2.01 -9.90 13.25
C SER A 57 -0.76 -10.77 13.35
N ASN A 58 -0.25 -11.00 14.57
CA ASN A 58 0.87 -11.91 14.79
C ASN A 58 0.59 -13.32 14.22
N ASP A 59 -0.64 -13.82 14.38
CA ASP A 59 -1.05 -15.12 13.84
C ASP A 59 -1.00 -15.16 12.31
N CYS A 60 -1.23 -14.03 11.64
CA CYS A 60 -1.11 -13.93 10.18
C CYS A 60 0.36 -13.91 9.76
N ILE A 61 1.18 -13.09 10.42
CA ILE A 61 2.63 -13.03 10.17
C ILE A 61 3.31 -14.38 10.38
N GLU A 62 3.00 -15.09 11.48
CA GLU A 62 3.54 -16.44 11.74
C GLU A 62 3.16 -17.43 10.62
N GLU A 63 1.91 -17.39 10.15
CA GLU A 63 1.43 -18.24 9.06
C GLU A 63 2.13 -17.94 7.73
N LEU A 64 2.41 -16.66 7.45
CA LEU A 64 3.18 -16.24 6.28
C LEU A 64 4.64 -16.69 6.39
N CYS A 65 5.30 -16.50 7.53
CA CYS A 65 6.67 -16.97 7.76
C CYS A 65 6.79 -18.49 7.56
N HIS A 66 5.85 -19.26 8.09
CA HIS A 66 5.79 -20.70 7.86
C HIS A 66 5.68 -21.07 6.36
N ARG A 67 4.92 -20.29 5.57
CA ARG A 67 4.75 -20.53 4.13
C ARG A 67 6.07 -20.39 3.36
N VAL A 68 6.89 -19.42 3.76
CA VAL A 68 8.19 -19.16 3.15
C VAL A 68 9.33 -19.91 3.84
N LYS A 69 9.00 -20.87 4.71
CA LYS A 69 9.94 -21.74 5.45
C LYS A 69 10.92 -20.95 6.32
N ILE A 70 10.47 -19.80 6.80
CA ILE A 70 11.21 -18.96 7.74
C ILE A 70 10.80 -19.38 9.15
N SER A 71 11.78 -19.85 9.92
CA SER A 71 11.58 -20.20 11.32
C SER A 71 11.75 -18.95 12.16
N VAL A 72 10.63 -18.30 12.51
CA VAL A 72 10.61 -17.22 13.50
C VAL A 72 10.17 -17.76 14.86
N PRO A 73 10.75 -17.28 15.97
CA PRO A 73 10.21 -17.55 17.30
C PRO A 73 8.77 -17.02 17.39
N LYS A 74 7.99 -17.51 18.36
CA LYS A 74 6.63 -17.00 18.61
C LYS A 74 6.68 -15.49 18.78
N LEU A 75 5.79 -14.78 18.09
CA LEU A 75 5.74 -13.31 18.09
C LEU A 75 5.10 -12.82 19.39
N LYS A 76 5.88 -12.78 20.48
CA LYS A 76 5.45 -12.38 21.82
C LYS A 76 5.82 -10.94 22.19
N ASP A 77 6.77 -10.37 21.47
CA ASP A 77 7.31 -9.03 21.67
C ASP A 77 7.55 -8.35 20.32
N GLU A 78 7.73 -7.03 20.40
CA GLU A 78 7.89 -6.15 19.24
C GLU A 78 9.17 -6.48 18.44
N GLU A 79 10.25 -6.84 19.11
CA GLU A 79 11.53 -7.18 18.47
C GLU A 79 11.40 -8.45 17.61
N SER A 80 10.73 -9.48 18.12
CA SER A 80 10.46 -10.71 17.37
C SER A 80 9.55 -10.46 16.17
N ARG A 81 8.55 -9.56 16.32
CA ARG A 81 7.65 -9.14 15.24
C ARG A 81 8.41 -8.43 14.13
N GLN A 82 9.20 -7.41 14.47
CA GLN A 82 10.01 -6.66 13.51
C GLN A 82 10.98 -7.59 12.77
N SER A 83 11.66 -8.49 13.49
CA SER A 83 12.55 -9.48 12.85
C SER A 83 11.81 -10.37 11.85
N ALA A 84 10.57 -10.77 12.14
CA ALA A 84 9.77 -11.58 11.22
C ALA A 84 9.34 -10.78 9.98
N GLN A 85 8.91 -9.52 10.18
CA GLN A 85 8.51 -8.62 9.10
C GLN A 85 9.68 -8.33 8.16
N THR A 86 10.85 -7.97 8.68
CA THR A 86 12.06 -7.74 7.86
C THR A 86 12.41 -8.94 7.00
N VAL A 87 12.26 -10.16 7.54
CA VAL A 87 12.56 -11.38 6.79
C VAL A 87 11.50 -11.67 5.73
N LEU A 88 10.21 -11.39 6.00
CA LEU A 88 9.14 -11.48 5.01
C LEU A 88 9.31 -10.44 3.89
N GLU A 89 9.62 -9.20 4.22
CA GLU A 89 9.95 -8.14 3.26
C GLU A 89 11.07 -8.58 2.33
N ALA A 90 12.17 -9.06 2.90
CA ALA A 90 13.31 -9.56 2.11
C ALA A 90 12.90 -10.69 1.16
N GLU A 91 12.07 -11.65 1.60
CA GLU A 91 11.58 -12.74 0.75
C GLU A 91 10.63 -12.25 -0.36
N VAL A 92 9.77 -11.29 -0.06
CA VAL A 92 8.89 -10.66 -1.07
C VAL A 92 9.72 -9.94 -2.13
N MET A 93 10.79 -9.27 -1.71
CA MET A 93 11.67 -8.47 -2.58
C MET A 93 12.73 -9.29 -3.32
N ALA A 94 13.17 -10.43 -2.79
CA ALA A 94 14.22 -11.27 -3.39
C ALA A 94 13.82 -11.97 -4.70
N GLY A 95 12.56 -11.85 -5.13
CA GLY A 95 12.00 -12.56 -6.28
C GLY A 95 11.52 -11.66 -7.42
N LYS A 96 10.36 -12.02 -8.00
CA LYS A 96 9.67 -11.26 -9.07
C LYS A 96 8.70 -10.21 -8.51
N GLY A 97 8.97 -9.69 -7.32
CA GLY A 97 8.12 -8.76 -6.58
C GLY A 97 6.90 -9.41 -5.90
N HIS A 98 6.06 -8.56 -5.32
CA HIS A 98 4.91 -8.92 -4.49
C HIS A 98 3.92 -9.88 -5.17
N ASP A 99 3.66 -9.72 -6.46
CA ASP A 99 2.80 -10.61 -7.25
C ASP A 99 3.18 -12.08 -7.14
N SER A 100 4.48 -12.37 -7.21
CA SER A 100 4.96 -13.75 -7.14
C SER A 100 4.84 -14.33 -5.74
N PHE A 101 4.95 -13.49 -4.71
CA PHE A 101 4.70 -13.89 -3.33
C PHE A 101 3.21 -14.20 -3.13
N LEU A 102 2.32 -13.29 -3.54
CA LEU A 102 0.87 -13.46 -3.44
C LEU A 102 0.38 -14.72 -4.17
N LYS A 103 0.89 -14.98 -5.39
CA LYS A 103 0.59 -16.21 -6.16
C LYS A 103 1.06 -17.50 -5.48
N ARG A 104 2.03 -17.43 -4.55
CA ARG A 104 2.46 -18.58 -3.75
C ARG A 104 1.56 -18.80 -2.54
N LEU A 105 0.68 -17.88 -2.16
CA LEU A 105 -0.20 -18.05 -1.01
C LEU A 105 -1.39 -18.95 -1.35
N THR A 106 -1.88 -19.66 -0.34
CA THR A 106 -3.13 -20.44 -0.48
C THR A 106 -4.34 -19.50 -0.43
N THR A 107 -5.48 -19.92 -0.96
CA THR A 107 -6.75 -19.16 -0.85
C THR A 107 -7.08 -18.80 0.60
N LYS A 108 -6.82 -19.70 1.55
CA LYS A 108 -7.07 -19.44 2.98
C LYS A 108 -6.22 -18.28 3.49
N GLN A 109 -4.95 -18.24 3.12
CA GLN A 109 -4.01 -17.19 3.51
C GLN A 109 -4.37 -15.85 2.87
N LEU A 110 -4.68 -15.83 1.57
CA LEU A 110 -5.14 -14.63 0.87
C LEU A 110 -6.40 -14.03 1.53
N LYS A 111 -7.39 -14.88 1.82
CA LYS A 111 -8.63 -14.45 2.51
C LYS A 111 -8.36 -13.95 3.93
N LYS A 112 -7.40 -14.54 4.65
CA LYS A 112 -7.01 -14.08 5.99
C LYS A 112 -6.39 -12.69 5.93
N ILE A 113 -5.45 -12.46 5.01
CA ILE A 113 -4.88 -11.12 4.77
C ILE A 113 -6.01 -10.15 4.47
N CYS A 114 -6.84 -10.42 3.45
CA CYS A 114 -7.95 -9.54 3.08
C CYS A 114 -8.93 -9.25 4.22
N SER A 115 -9.19 -10.23 5.11
CA SER A 115 -10.04 -10.01 6.27
C SER A 115 -9.42 -9.06 7.30
N GLU A 116 -8.09 -9.07 7.46
CA GLU A 116 -7.40 -8.20 8.42
C GLU A 116 -7.30 -6.76 7.91
N ILE A 117 -7.17 -6.58 6.59
CA ILE A 117 -7.10 -5.25 5.95
C ILE A 117 -8.41 -4.82 5.28
N SER A 118 -9.52 -5.48 5.61
CA SER A 118 -10.87 -5.12 5.14
C SER A 118 -11.07 -5.04 3.60
N ILE A 119 -10.38 -5.90 2.84
CA ILE A 119 -10.59 -6.06 1.39
C ILE A 119 -11.62 -7.16 1.11
N ASP A 120 -12.55 -6.91 0.19
CA ASP A 120 -13.53 -7.93 -0.23
C ASP A 120 -12.86 -9.04 -1.05
N SER A 121 -12.82 -10.25 -0.47
CA SER A 121 -12.25 -11.46 -1.08
C SER A 121 -13.31 -12.44 -1.61
N LYS A 122 -14.56 -12.00 -1.82
CA LYS A 122 -15.65 -12.84 -2.36
C LYS A 122 -15.44 -13.27 -3.82
N GLN A 123 -14.49 -12.66 -4.52
CA GLN A 123 -14.20 -12.91 -5.92
C GLN A 123 -13.23 -14.10 -6.15
N SER A 124 -12.73 -14.24 -7.38
CA SER A 124 -11.74 -15.26 -7.74
C SER A 124 -10.40 -15.03 -7.01
N ASN A 125 -9.61 -16.10 -6.82
CA ASN A 125 -8.26 -15.98 -6.24
C ASN A 125 -7.38 -14.96 -6.99
N GLN A 126 -7.47 -14.91 -8.32
CA GLN A 126 -6.67 -13.98 -9.11
C GLN A 126 -7.09 -12.54 -8.82
N HIS A 127 -8.40 -12.27 -8.74
CA HIS A 127 -8.90 -10.96 -8.35
C HIS A 127 -8.45 -10.55 -6.95
N THR A 128 -8.43 -11.49 -5.99
CA THR A 128 -7.91 -11.23 -4.64
C THR A 128 -6.43 -10.87 -4.67
N ILE A 129 -5.63 -11.56 -5.49
CA ILE A 129 -4.21 -11.25 -5.67
C ILE A 129 -4.04 -9.85 -6.28
N ASP A 130 -4.81 -9.53 -7.32
CA ASP A 130 -4.73 -8.24 -7.99
C ASP A 130 -5.08 -7.09 -7.03
N GLN A 131 -6.16 -7.23 -6.24
CA GLN A 131 -6.54 -6.25 -5.21
C GLN A 131 -5.47 -6.09 -4.13
N LEU A 132 -4.83 -7.17 -3.70
CA LEU A 132 -3.74 -7.11 -2.72
C LEU A 132 -2.49 -6.45 -3.31
N GLY A 133 -2.19 -6.68 -4.58
CA GLY A 133 -1.10 -6.01 -5.29
C GLY A 133 -1.34 -4.51 -5.42
N GLU A 134 -2.56 -4.11 -5.79
CA GLU A 134 -2.99 -2.70 -5.81
C GLU A 134 -2.87 -2.05 -4.44
N GLU A 135 -3.29 -2.75 -3.38
CA GLU A 135 -3.21 -2.23 -2.02
C GLU A 135 -1.75 -2.03 -1.56
N ILE A 136 -0.86 -2.98 -1.86
CA ILE A 136 0.59 -2.84 -1.59
C ILE A 136 1.13 -1.60 -2.29
N VAL A 137 0.81 -1.41 -3.57
CA VAL A 137 1.27 -0.24 -4.33
C VAL A 137 0.72 1.05 -3.70
N LEU A 138 -0.55 1.06 -3.29
CA LEU A 138 -1.19 2.22 -2.66
C LEU A 138 -0.51 2.59 -1.34
N LEU A 139 -0.37 1.63 -0.43
CA LEU A 139 0.29 1.83 0.87
C LEU A 139 1.74 2.34 0.70
N GLY A 140 2.42 1.88 -0.35
CA GLY A 140 3.75 2.34 -0.71
C GLY A 140 3.78 3.78 -1.21
N ILE A 141 2.86 4.15 -2.10
CA ILE A 141 2.73 5.52 -2.60
C ILE A 141 2.41 6.49 -1.46
N GLU A 142 1.48 6.11 -0.58
CA GLU A 142 1.13 6.87 0.62
C GLU A 142 2.36 7.12 1.49
N ALA A 143 3.13 6.07 1.81
CA ALA A 143 4.36 6.19 2.58
C ALA A 143 5.40 7.12 1.94
N ILE A 144 5.56 7.05 0.61
CA ILE A 144 6.45 7.96 -0.12
C ILE A 144 5.98 9.40 0.03
N PHE A 145 4.69 9.67 -0.17
CA PHE A 145 4.15 11.03 -0.06
C PHE A 145 4.22 11.58 1.37
N ASP A 146 4.05 10.72 2.37
CA ASP A 146 4.24 11.06 3.78
C ASP A 146 5.70 11.30 4.15
N THR A 147 6.65 10.74 3.39
CA THR A 147 8.08 10.95 3.62
C THR A 147 8.61 12.21 2.96
N ILE A 148 8.28 12.45 1.69
CA ILE A 148 8.80 13.60 0.94
C ILE A 148 8.33 14.95 1.51
N SER A 149 9.13 15.98 1.35
CA SER A 149 8.82 17.33 1.81
C SER A 149 7.57 17.88 1.10
N LEU A 150 6.84 18.77 1.79
CA LEU A 150 5.69 19.47 1.20
C LEU A 150 6.06 20.23 -0.08
N GLU A 151 7.29 20.72 -0.17
CA GLU A 151 7.79 21.40 -1.36
C GLU A 151 7.92 20.42 -2.54
N THR A 152 8.52 19.26 -2.31
CA THR A 152 8.67 18.19 -3.32
C THR A 152 7.29 17.68 -3.76
N LEU A 153 6.38 17.44 -2.81
CA LEU A 153 4.99 17.06 -3.09
C LEU A 153 4.26 18.13 -3.92
N LYS A 154 4.45 19.42 -3.63
CA LYS A 154 3.87 20.51 -4.46
C LYS A 154 4.48 20.56 -5.87
N SER A 155 5.76 20.28 -6.03
CA SER A 155 6.42 20.21 -7.34
C SER A 155 5.90 19.05 -8.17
N LEU A 156 5.75 17.86 -7.57
CA LEU A 156 5.03 16.73 -8.18
C LEU A 156 3.59 17.14 -8.54
N GLY A 157 2.91 17.90 -7.69
CA GLY A 157 1.50 18.23 -7.90
C GLY A 157 1.34 19.14 -9.11
N LYS A 158 2.25 20.10 -9.30
CA LYS A 158 2.31 20.92 -10.52
C LYS A 158 2.54 20.07 -11.76
N PHE A 159 3.42 19.06 -11.68
CA PHE A 159 3.70 18.15 -12.79
C PHE A 159 2.47 17.35 -13.20
N PHE A 160 1.80 16.71 -12.25
CA PHE A 160 0.56 15.96 -12.49
C PHE A 160 -0.68 16.85 -12.69
N LYS A 161 -0.52 18.18 -12.75
CA LYS A 161 -1.62 19.16 -12.87
C LYS A 161 -2.66 19.07 -11.74
N ILE A 162 -2.24 18.62 -10.56
CA ILE A 162 -3.03 18.58 -9.34
C ILE A 162 -3.03 19.98 -8.69
N LYS A 163 -4.19 20.40 -8.19
CA LYS A 163 -4.33 21.69 -7.50
C LYS A 163 -3.62 21.67 -6.14
N THR A 164 -2.50 22.38 -6.06
CA THR A 164 -1.62 22.48 -4.87
C THR A 164 -1.91 23.69 -3.97
N THR A 165 -2.87 24.54 -4.34
CA THR A 165 -3.23 25.73 -3.55
C THR A 165 -4.12 25.37 -2.37
N GLY A 166 -3.76 25.83 -1.16
CA GLY A 166 -4.60 25.72 0.04
C GLY A 166 -4.80 24.28 0.51
N GLY A 167 -3.98 23.87 1.48
CA GLY A 167 -4.01 22.55 2.10
C GLY A 167 -2.71 22.33 2.90
N ASP A 168 -2.81 21.62 4.01
CA ASP A 168 -1.68 20.97 4.64
C ASP A 168 -1.19 19.78 3.79
N LYS A 169 -0.16 19.08 4.26
CA LYS A 169 0.45 17.98 3.51
C LYS A 169 -0.56 16.86 3.26
N GLU A 170 -1.31 16.48 4.29
CA GLU A 170 -2.33 15.44 4.25
C GLU A 170 -3.39 15.69 3.17
N ALA A 171 -3.97 16.90 3.14
CA ALA A 171 -4.95 17.26 2.11
C ALA A 171 -4.37 17.25 0.68
N LEU A 172 -3.05 17.41 0.53
CA LEU A 172 -2.39 17.29 -0.77
C LEU A 172 -2.18 15.82 -1.15
N VAL A 173 -1.74 14.98 -0.22
CA VAL A 173 -1.61 13.52 -0.39
C VAL A 173 -2.94 12.93 -0.85
N GLU A 174 -4.05 13.24 -0.16
CA GLU A 174 -5.39 12.76 -0.53
C GLU A 174 -5.78 13.12 -1.97
N ARG A 175 -5.46 14.36 -2.42
CA ARG A 175 -5.73 14.80 -3.80
C ARG A 175 -4.89 14.03 -4.80
N PHE A 176 -3.64 13.72 -4.47
CA PHE A 176 -2.78 12.91 -5.31
C PHE A 176 -3.32 11.50 -5.49
N LEU A 177 -3.68 10.85 -4.38
CA LEU A 177 -4.27 9.51 -4.43
C LEU A 177 -5.56 9.53 -5.24
N GLY A 178 -6.45 10.49 -4.97
CA GLY A 178 -7.71 10.65 -5.73
C GLY A 178 -7.49 10.79 -7.23
N GLN A 179 -6.50 11.58 -7.67
CA GLN A 179 -6.23 11.72 -9.11
C GLN A 179 -5.47 10.54 -9.72
N LEU A 180 -4.61 9.86 -8.96
CA LEU A 180 -4.01 8.60 -9.41
C LEU A 180 -5.09 7.55 -9.66
N PHE A 181 -6.15 7.53 -8.85
CA PHE A 181 -7.32 6.67 -9.05
C PHE A 181 -8.22 7.12 -10.20
N ASP A 182 -8.36 8.42 -10.48
CA ASP A 182 -9.08 8.91 -11.67
C ASP A 182 -8.34 8.61 -12.99
N LEU A 183 -7.02 8.36 -12.94
CA LEU A 183 -6.20 7.90 -14.06
C LEU A 183 -6.32 6.38 -14.30
N VAL A 184 -6.96 5.65 -13.37
CA VAL A 184 -7.39 4.26 -13.52
C VAL A 184 -8.88 4.29 -13.90
N PRO A 185 -9.33 3.59 -14.96
CA PRO A 185 -10.73 3.64 -15.38
C PRO A 185 -11.70 3.36 -14.21
N ALA A 186 -12.71 4.22 -14.06
CA ALA A 186 -13.65 4.30 -12.93
C ALA A 186 -14.40 3.00 -12.57
N GLU A 187 -14.32 1.97 -13.41
CA GLU A 187 -14.92 0.65 -13.19
C GLU A 187 -14.34 -0.07 -11.95
N VAL A 188 -13.18 0.35 -11.43
CA VAL A 188 -12.51 -0.26 -10.26
C VAL A 188 -12.72 0.54 -8.96
N VAL A 189 -12.97 1.85 -9.04
CA VAL A 189 -12.90 2.76 -7.86
C VAL A 189 -14.24 2.88 -7.11
N GLU A 190 -15.39 2.73 -7.78
CA GLU A 190 -16.70 2.91 -7.12
C GLU A 190 -17.05 1.84 -6.06
N GLN A 191 -16.37 0.68 -6.05
CA GLN A 191 -16.61 -0.35 -5.02
C GLN A 191 -15.92 -0.08 -3.67
N LYS A 192 -14.85 0.73 -3.62
CA LYS A 192 -14.12 1.00 -2.36
C LYS A 192 -14.78 2.07 -1.49
N ARG A 193 -15.46 3.08 -2.06
CA ARG A 193 -16.08 4.18 -1.29
C ARG A 193 -17.44 3.86 -0.65
N ALA A 194 -18.20 2.92 -1.20
CA ALA A 194 -19.50 2.54 -0.61
C ALA A 194 -19.37 1.79 0.73
N SER A 195 -18.18 1.25 1.04
CA SER A 195 -17.94 0.43 2.23
C SER A 195 -17.54 1.25 3.46
N SER A 196 -17.12 2.51 3.30
CA SER A 196 -16.72 3.37 4.43
C SER A 196 -17.86 4.24 4.99
N SER A 197 -19.01 4.34 4.30
CA SER A 197 -20.14 5.17 4.73
C SER A 197 -21.20 4.44 5.58
N LEU A 198 -20.98 3.18 5.98
CA LEU A 198 -21.95 2.38 6.75
C LEU A 198 -21.58 2.15 8.23
N LEU A 199 -20.54 2.81 8.76
CA LEU A 199 -20.08 2.61 10.15
C LEU A 199 -20.50 3.70 11.16
N ASN A 200 -21.32 4.68 10.77
CA ASN A 200 -22.04 5.50 11.75
C ASN A 200 -23.45 4.96 11.96
N GLY A 201 -23.51 3.84 12.69
CA GLY A 201 -24.73 3.42 13.36
C GLY A 201 -24.89 4.20 14.65
N ASP A 202 -25.78 5.20 14.65
CA ASP A 202 -26.43 5.62 15.89
C ASP A 202 -27.34 4.47 16.34
N LYS A 203 -26.82 3.70 17.31
CA LYS A 203 -27.64 2.90 18.21
C LYS A 203 -28.20 3.85 19.27
N GLU A 204 -29.51 3.98 19.32
CA GLU A 204 -30.21 3.96 20.59
C GLU A 204 -31.14 2.75 20.56
N GLY A 205 -30.84 1.79 21.43
CA GLY A 205 -31.78 0.77 21.84
C GLY A 205 -32.33 1.14 23.21
N GLU A 206 -33.44 0.52 23.56
CA GLU A 206 -33.87 0.05 24.89
C GLU A 206 -35.08 -0.85 24.58
N GLU A 207 -35.01 -2.16 24.87
CA GLU A 207 -35.41 -2.78 26.16
C GLU A 207 -36.88 -2.42 26.51
N GLU A 208 -37.78 -3.32 26.89
CA GLU A 208 -37.65 -4.62 27.53
C GLU A 208 -39.02 -5.32 27.58
N SER A 209 -38.97 -6.62 27.88
CA SER A 209 -39.90 -7.43 28.69
C SER A 209 -41.34 -7.75 28.26
N ASP A 210 -41.53 -9.07 28.13
CA ASP A 210 -42.63 -9.97 28.49
C ASP A 210 -43.91 -9.46 29.19
N GLU A 211 -45.02 -10.16 28.88
CA GLU A 211 -46.08 -10.74 29.75
C GLU A 211 -47.38 -10.82 28.92
N GLU A 212 -47.85 -11.99 28.50
CA GLU A 212 -48.67 -13.01 29.18
C GLU A 212 -50.03 -13.16 28.45
N GLU A 213 -50.53 -14.40 28.46
CA GLU A 213 -51.82 -14.96 27.97
C GLU A 213 -52.09 -15.12 26.46
#